data_AF-A0AB36HSG3-F1
#
_entry.id   AF-A0AB36HSG3-F1
#
_cell.length_a   1.000
_cell.length_b   1.000
_cell.length_c   1.000
_cell.angle_alpha   90.00
_cell.angle_beta   90.00
_cell.angle_gamma   90.00
#
_symmetry.space_group_name_H-M   'P 1'
#
loop_
_entity.id
_entity.type
_entity.pdbx_description
1 polymer ?
#
loop_
_entity_poly.entity_id
_entity_poly.type
_entity_poly.pdbx_seq_one_letter_code
_entity_poly.pdbx_strand_id
1 'polypeptide(L)'
;MTGTLLRLSGNFRGVLWMTAAMASGVFVDVCAKLVSHDVSTAQILAMRAVTTVAVFVIILMFIGTRSIRTKRPYAHLARGVLWYGSLFFVFFALRQMSIAEVNAYLFIEALLTVMLAVVILGEQLTARKVIATLLGLVGVWVMCVPKMDGFGVPLGVAAALIGAFCFSAQTLYAKVLTRTETNFSMLFWPQIVAIVIWVPVAVIMWQPAAFSDWLYSAGAGFFAMLTNYMVLRAVRVADASVISPAAYTALPFSVAMDLIFFDMLPVPVIFVGAAIVVLAVALLDYRGGAKPVSVVPAEDDESDGNRKAATAKV
;
A
#
# COMPACT_ATOMS: atom_id res chain seq x y z
N MET A 1 2.84 -1.60 25.95
CA MET A 1 1.59 -2.21 25.41
C MET A 1 0.77 -2.67 26.60
N THR A 2 -0.39 -2.05 26.85
CA THR A 2 -1.27 -2.29 28.01
C THR A 2 -1.82 -3.73 27.98
N GLY A 3 -1.78 -4.42 29.13
CA GLY A 3 -2.05 -5.87 29.26
C GLY A 3 -3.42 -6.38 28.78
N THR A 4 -4.35 -5.48 28.47
CA THR A 4 -5.68 -5.81 27.92
C THR A 4 -5.62 -6.36 26.49
N LEU A 5 -4.71 -5.84 25.64
CA LEU A 5 -4.60 -6.29 24.24
C LEU A 5 -3.96 -7.67 24.07
N LEU A 6 -3.18 -8.12 25.07
CA LEU A 6 -2.53 -9.44 25.06
C LEU A 6 -3.49 -10.59 25.40
N ARG A 7 -4.68 -10.28 25.95
CA ARG A 7 -5.71 -11.28 26.28
C ARG A 7 -6.60 -11.68 25.09
N LEU A 8 -6.48 -10.96 23.97
CA LEU A 8 -7.27 -11.20 22.77
C LEU A 8 -6.61 -12.27 21.89
N SER A 9 -7.41 -13.06 21.17
CA SER A 9 -6.89 -14.06 20.22
C SER A 9 -5.99 -13.40 19.17
N GLY A 10 -4.97 -14.13 18.69
CA GLY A 10 -4.04 -13.63 17.66
C GLY A 10 -4.78 -13.08 16.43
N ASN A 11 -5.82 -13.81 16.01
CA ASN A 11 -6.71 -13.44 14.92
C ASN A 11 -7.41 -12.09 15.12
N PHE A 12 -8.02 -11.86 16.29
CA PHE A 12 -8.69 -10.59 16.56
C PHE A 12 -7.69 -9.41 16.64
N ARG A 13 -6.51 -9.65 17.22
CA ARG A 13 -5.43 -8.64 17.22
C ARG A 13 -4.98 -8.29 15.80
N GLY A 14 -4.89 -9.28 14.92
CA GLY A 14 -4.51 -9.05 13.52
C GLY A 14 -5.54 -8.23 12.77
N VAL A 15 -6.84 -8.50 12.97
CA VAL A 15 -7.93 -7.69 12.42
C VAL A 15 -7.84 -6.25 12.91
N LEU A 16 -7.65 -6.01 14.21
CA LEU A 16 -7.50 -4.65 14.75
C LEU A 16 -6.29 -3.92 14.15
N TRP A 17 -5.14 -4.58 14.02
CA TRP A 17 -3.96 -3.98 13.39
C TRP A 17 -4.22 -3.64 11.92
N MET A 18 -4.91 -4.51 11.18
CA MET A 18 -5.25 -4.25 9.78
C MET A 18 -6.24 -3.09 9.64
N THR A 19 -7.31 -3.06 10.45
CA THR A 19 -8.28 -1.96 10.45
C THR A 19 -7.62 -0.62 10.81
N ALA A 20 -6.74 -0.60 11.81
CA ALA A 20 -5.96 0.58 12.15
C ALA A 20 -5.01 1.01 11.01
N ALA A 21 -4.42 0.03 10.31
CA ALA A 21 -3.61 0.31 9.13
C ALA A 21 -4.44 0.95 8.02
N MET A 22 -5.66 0.47 7.76
CA MET A 22 -6.54 1.05 6.75
C MET A 22 -6.96 2.48 7.10
N ALA A 23 -7.30 2.74 8.37
CA ALA A 23 -7.57 4.11 8.83
C ALA A 23 -6.35 5.03 8.59
N SER A 24 -5.15 4.58 8.98
CA SER A 24 -3.91 5.31 8.74
C SER A 24 -3.61 5.49 7.24
N GLY A 25 -3.96 4.51 6.40
CA GLY A 25 -3.79 4.56 4.95
C GLY A 25 -4.67 5.64 4.34
N VAL A 26 -5.93 5.72 4.74
CA VAL A 26 -6.85 6.77 4.28
C VAL A 26 -6.36 8.17 4.68
N PHE A 27 -5.72 8.33 5.85
CA PHE A 27 -5.07 9.60 6.20
C PHE A 27 -3.93 9.99 5.24
N VAL A 28 -3.24 9.02 4.63
CA VAL A 28 -2.28 9.32 3.55
C VAL A 28 -3.00 9.96 2.36
N ASP A 29 -4.16 9.42 1.98
CA ASP A 29 -4.96 9.92 0.87
C ASP A 29 -5.51 11.32 1.17
N VAL A 30 -5.97 11.57 2.41
CA VAL A 30 -6.40 12.91 2.87
C VAL A 30 -5.26 13.91 2.72
N CYS A 31 -4.08 13.61 3.27
CA CYS A 31 -2.92 14.49 3.17
C CYS A 31 -2.52 14.73 1.70
N ALA A 32 -2.51 13.67 0.87
CA ALA A 32 -2.18 13.80 -0.55
C ALA A 32 -3.20 14.69 -1.28
N LYS A 33 -4.50 14.51 -1.01
CA LYS A 33 -5.57 15.27 -1.64
C LYS A 33 -5.57 16.73 -1.22
N LEU A 34 -5.30 17.05 0.05
CA LEU A 34 -5.18 18.43 0.55
C LEU A 34 -4.06 19.20 -0.18
N VAL A 35 -2.90 18.58 -0.40
CA VAL A 35 -1.78 19.22 -1.12
C VAL A 35 -2.03 19.29 -2.63
N SER A 36 -2.87 18.40 -3.16
CA SER A 36 -3.08 18.25 -4.59
C SER A 36 -3.77 19.45 -5.26
N HIS A 37 -4.34 20.38 -4.51
CA HIS A 37 -4.90 21.60 -5.09
C HIS A 37 -3.81 22.60 -5.49
N ASP A 38 -2.78 22.77 -4.66
CA ASP A 38 -1.77 23.81 -4.83
C ASP A 38 -0.54 23.32 -5.59
N VAL A 39 -0.28 22.01 -5.53
CA VAL A 39 0.99 21.44 -5.97
C VAL A 39 0.80 20.28 -6.94
N SER A 40 1.71 20.15 -7.90
CA SER A 40 1.65 19.04 -8.87
C SER A 40 1.88 17.68 -8.20
N THR A 41 1.24 16.62 -8.71
CA THR A 41 1.40 15.26 -8.18
C THR A 41 2.86 14.81 -8.11
N ALA A 42 3.67 15.17 -9.12
CA ALA A 42 5.10 14.88 -9.16
C ALA A 42 5.85 15.55 -8.00
N GLN A 43 5.52 16.80 -7.69
CA GLN A 43 6.11 17.54 -6.58
C GLN A 43 5.70 16.96 -5.23
N ILE A 44 4.46 16.53 -5.05
CA ILE A 44 3.99 15.83 -3.83
C ILE A 44 4.82 14.56 -3.59
N LEU A 45 5.04 13.77 -4.65
CA LEU A 45 5.86 12.55 -4.54
C LEU A 45 7.32 12.85 -4.20
N ALA A 46 7.89 13.92 -4.77
CA ALA A 46 9.24 14.35 -4.43
C ALA A 46 9.35 14.80 -2.97
N MET A 47 8.43 15.65 -2.50
CA MET A 47 8.38 16.13 -1.12
C MET A 47 8.25 14.95 -0.14
N ARG A 48 7.34 14.02 -0.42
CA ARG A 48 7.16 12.78 0.35
C ARG A 48 8.40 11.88 0.32
N ALA A 49 9.06 11.75 -0.83
CA ALA A 49 10.28 10.93 -0.94
C ALA A 49 11.40 11.50 -0.08
N VAL A 50 11.60 12.82 -0.10
CA VAL A 50 12.59 13.50 0.74
C VAL A 50 12.30 13.29 2.22
N THR A 51 11.05 13.49 2.67
CA THR A 51 10.68 13.30 4.08
C THR A 51 10.85 11.85 4.51
N THR A 52 10.49 10.89 3.66
CA THR A 52 10.60 9.46 3.97
C THR A 52 12.06 9.01 4.02
N VAL A 53 12.91 9.47 3.10
CA VAL A 53 14.35 9.16 3.13
C VAL A 53 15.02 9.79 4.35
N ALA A 54 14.65 11.01 4.75
CA ALA A 54 15.20 11.61 5.98
C ALA A 54 14.93 10.72 7.21
N VAL A 55 13.71 10.19 7.35
CA VAL A 55 13.37 9.24 8.42
C VAL A 55 14.19 7.95 8.32
N PHE A 56 14.36 7.40 7.10
CA PHE A 56 15.18 6.22 6.89
C PHE A 56 16.65 6.44 7.23
N VAL A 57 17.22 7.59 6.90
CA VAL A 57 18.60 7.95 7.25
C VAL A 57 18.79 7.97 8.76
N ILE A 58 17.84 8.55 9.50
CA ILE A 58 17.87 8.54 10.98
C ILE A 58 17.85 7.10 11.49
N ILE A 59 16.96 6.25 10.97
CA ILE A 59 16.90 4.82 11.37
C ILE A 59 18.22 4.10 11.06
N LEU A 60 18.85 4.39 9.92
CA LEU A 60 20.13 3.79 9.54
C LEU A 60 21.30 4.20 10.44
N MET A 61 21.24 5.38 11.07
CA MET A 61 22.25 5.77 12.07
C MET A 61 22.24 4.85 13.29
N PHE A 62 21.12 4.22 13.63
CA PHE A 62 21.01 3.29 14.75
C PHE A 62 21.28 1.83 14.37
N ILE A 63 20.86 1.40 13.17
CA ILE A 63 20.87 -0.02 12.76
C ILE A 63 22.06 -0.34 11.83
N GLY A 64 22.72 0.67 11.28
CA GLY A 64 23.83 0.54 10.34
C GLY A 64 23.40 0.19 8.91
N THR A 65 24.34 0.31 7.97
CA THR A 65 24.08 0.21 6.53
C THR A 65 24.11 -1.22 5.97
N ARG A 66 24.55 -2.21 6.76
CA ARG A 66 24.63 -3.61 6.32
C ARG A 66 23.24 -4.15 5.94
N SER A 67 22.20 -3.69 6.63
CA SER A 67 20.82 -4.12 6.45
C SER A 67 20.18 -3.66 5.13
N ILE A 68 20.76 -2.66 4.43
CA ILE A 68 20.23 -2.14 3.15
C ILE A 68 21.02 -2.60 1.92
N ARG A 69 22.05 -3.44 2.12
CA ARG A 69 22.88 -3.93 1.01
C ARG A 69 22.08 -4.89 0.13
N THR A 70 21.98 -4.58 -1.16
CA THR A 70 21.32 -5.42 -2.15
C THR A 70 22.31 -5.94 -3.19
N LYS A 71 22.05 -7.14 -3.72
CA LYS A 71 22.71 -7.66 -4.93
C LYS A 71 21.84 -7.48 -6.19
N ARG A 72 20.63 -6.93 -6.06
CA ARG A 72 19.62 -6.84 -7.12
C ARG A 72 19.09 -5.40 -7.29
N PRO A 73 19.96 -4.40 -7.52
CA PRO A 73 19.55 -3.00 -7.62
C PRO A 73 18.53 -2.75 -8.73
N TYR A 74 18.65 -3.44 -9.88
CA TYR A 74 17.69 -3.31 -10.98
C TYR A 74 16.29 -3.85 -10.65
N ALA A 75 16.19 -4.89 -9.81
CA ALA A 75 14.91 -5.40 -9.36
C ALA A 75 14.22 -4.41 -8.41
N HIS A 76 15.00 -3.75 -7.54
CA HIS A 76 14.50 -2.66 -6.72
C HIS A 76 14.12 -1.44 -7.53
N LEU A 77 14.85 -1.12 -8.60
CA LEU A 77 14.50 -0.05 -9.54
C LEU A 77 13.13 -0.32 -10.18
N ALA A 78 12.95 -1.50 -10.79
CA ALA A 78 11.68 -1.88 -11.41
C ALA A 78 10.52 -1.85 -10.40
N ARG A 79 10.72 -2.40 -9.20
CA ARG A 79 9.73 -2.36 -8.12
C ARG A 79 9.41 -0.94 -7.67
N GLY A 80 10.43 -0.09 -7.52
CA GLY A 80 10.28 1.30 -7.12
C GLY A 80 9.52 2.12 -8.16
N VAL A 81 9.80 1.91 -9.45
CA VAL A 81 9.04 2.53 -10.56
C VAL A 81 7.58 2.10 -10.51
N LEU A 82 7.28 0.81 -10.34
CA LEU A 82 5.90 0.33 -10.26
C LEU A 82 5.18 0.87 -9.01
N TRP A 83 5.85 0.91 -7.86
CA TRP A 83 5.23 1.42 -6.63
C TRP A 83 4.96 2.92 -6.68
N TYR A 84 5.94 3.72 -7.09
CA TYR A 84 5.75 5.17 -7.20
C TYR A 84 4.92 5.58 -8.42
N GLY A 85 4.94 4.78 -9.49
CA GLY A 85 4.00 4.91 -10.60
C GLY A 85 2.57 4.71 -10.11
N SER A 86 2.32 3.67 -9.30
CA SER A 86 1.02 3.47 -8.66
C SER A 86 0.60 4.69 -7.82
N LEU A 87 1.48 5.17 -6.92
CA LEU A 87 1.20 6.35 -6.10
C LEU A 87 0.91 7.60 -6.95
N PHE A 88 1.64 7.81 -8.04
CA PHE A 88 1.38 8.92 -8.97
C PHE A 88 -0.03 8.86 -9.52
N PHE A 89 -0.45 7.70 -10.04
CA PHE A 89 -1.77 7.55 -10.62
C PHE A 89 -2.89 7.61 -9.58
N VAL A 90 -2.69 7.06 -8.37
CA VAL A 90 -3.64 7.16 -7.27
C VAL A 90 -3.81 8.61 -6.82
N PHE A 91 -2.71 9.35 -6.61
CA PHE A 91 -2.79 10.75 -6.21
C PHE A 91 -3.36 11.64 -7.32
N PHE A 92 -3.11 11.31 -8.57
CA PHE A 92 -3.75 11.97 -9.70
C PHE A 92 -5.26 11.68 -9.77
N ALA A 93 -5.69 10.46 -9.43
CA ALA A 93 -7.12 10.12 -9.34
C ALA A 93 -7.81 10.87 -8.19
N LEU A 94 -7.14 11.02 -7.04
CA LEU A 94 -7.65 11.78 -5.89
C LEU A 94 -7.94 13.25 -6.18
N ARG A 95 -7.28 13.85 -7.19
CA ARG A 95 -7.58 15.22 -7.67
C ARG A 95 -8.93 15.35 -8.34
N GLN A 96 -9.46 14.26 -8.88
CA GLN A 96 -10.67 14.26 -9.72
C GLN A 96 -11.84 13.54 -9.06
N MET A 97 -11.60 12.82 -7.97
CA MET A 97 -12.55 11.89 -7.38
C MET A 97 -12.52 11.98 -5.85
N SER A 98 -13.58 11.52 -5.22
CA SER A 98 -13.58 11.36 -3.76
C SER A 98 -12.66 10.20 -3.34
N ILE A 99 -12.16 10.24 -2.11
CA ILE A 99 -11.23 9.22 -1.58
C ILE A 99 -11.90 7.85 -1.59
N ALA A 100 -13.19 7.80 -1.23
CA ALA A 100 -13.99 6.58 -1.23
C ALA A 100 -14.08 5.95 -2.61
N GLU A 101 -14.22 6.76 -3.66
CA GLU A 101 -14.27 6.26 -5.03
C GLU A 101 -12.94 5.67 -5.47
N VAL A 102 -11.84 6.37 -5.22
CA VAL A 102 -10.50 5.88 -5.54
C VAL A 102 -10.25 4.55 -4.84
N ASN A 103 -10.49 4.47 -3.52
CA ASN A 103 -10.29 3.24 -2.76
C ASN A 103 -11.22 2.10 -3.21
N ALA A 104 -12.46 2.39 -3.63
CA ALA A 104 -13.35 1.38 -4.21
C ALA A 104 -12.77 0.76 -5.50
N TYR A 105 -12.19 1.58 -6.39
CA TYR A 105 -11.53 1.07 -7.59
C TYR A 105 -10.27 0.25 -7.27
N LEU A 106 -9.51 0.64 -6.24
CA LEU A 106 -8.30 -0.10 -5.83
C LEU A 106 -8.61 -1.50 -5.27
N PHE A 107 -9.84 -1.82 -4.90
CA PHE A 107 -10.18 -3.19 -4.47
C PHE A 107 -9.97 -4.25 -5.56
N ILE A 108 -9.87 -3.85 -6.83
CA ILE A 108 -9.52 -4.77 -7.93
C ILE A 108 -8.05 -5.25 -7.85
N GLU A 109 -7.18 -4.60 -7.08
CA GLU A 109 -5.75 -4.94 -6.94
C GLU A 109 -5.52 -6.41 -6.60
N ALA A 110 -6.34 -7.00 -5.72
CA ALA A 110 -6.22 -8.41 -5.36
C ALA A 110 -6.46 -9.34 -6.57
N LEU A 111 -7.46 -9.02 -7.40
CA LEU A 111 -7.77 -9.78 -8.61
C LEU A 111 -6.68 -9.62 -9.67
N LEU A 112 -6.20 -8.38 -9.87
CA LEU A 112 -5.10 -8.09 -10.79
C LEU A 112 -3.81 -8.81 -10.35
N THR A 113 -3.52 -8.84 -9.06
CA THR A 113 -2.35 -9.55 -8.50
C THR A 113 -2.42 -11.05 -8.80
N VAL A 114 -3.59 -11.67 -8.64
CA VAL A 114 -3.79 -13.08 -8.95
C VAL A 114 -3.64 -13.37 -10.44
N MET A 115 -4.17 -12.50 -11.31
CA MET A 115 -4.02 -12.66 -12.76
C MET A 115 -2.57 -12.45 -13.23
N LEU A 116 -1.87 -11.45 -12.67
CA LEU A 116 -0.45 -11.26 -12.93
C LEU A 116 0.38 -12.45 -12.45
N ALA A 117 0.01 -13.08 -11.33
CA ALA A 117 0.68 -14.29 -10.87
C ALA A 117 0.49 -15.48 -11.84
N VAL A 118 -0.69 -15.63 -12.44
CA VAL A 118 -0.92 -16.62 -13.51
C VAL A 118 -0.01 -16.37 -14.71
N VAL A 119 0.05 -15.13 -15.19
CA VAL A 119 0.82 -14.78 -16.40
C VAL A 119 2.33 -14.83 -16.16
N ILE A 120 2.80 -14.27 -15.04
CA ILE A 120 4.24 -14.05 -14.80
C ILE A 120 4.88 -15.24 -14.08
N LEU A 121 4.20 -15.85 -13.11
CA LEU A 121 4.74 -17.00 -12.36
C LEU A 121 4.30 -18.35 -12.94
N GLY A 122 3.45 -18.35 -13.99
CA GLY A 122 2.92 -19.58 -14.57
C GLY A 122 1.99 -20.34 -13.62
N GLU A 123 1.35 -19.65 -12.67
CA GLU A 123 0.35 -20.29 -11.83
C GLU A 123 -0.83 -20.81 -12.67
N GLN A 124 -1.41 -21.94 -12.27
CA GLN A 124 -2.55 -22.49 -12.99
C GLN A 124 -3.75 -21.53 -12.94
N LEU A 125 -4.35 -21.29 -14.11
CA LEU A 125 -5.60 -20.59 -14.25
C LEU A 125 -6.76 -21.56 -13.94
N THR A 126 -7.39 -21.38 -12.80
CA THR A 126 -8.55 -22.20 -12.41
C THR A 126 -9.85 -21.49 -12.78
N ALA A 127 -10.93 -22.26 -12.96
CA ALA A 127 -12.25 -21.70 -13.23
C ALA A 127 -12.67 -20.65 -12.17
N ARG A 128 -12.28 -20.84 -10.90
CA ARG A 128 -12.54 -19.86 -9.83
C ARG A 128 -11.83 -18.54 -10.05
N LYS A 129 -10.54 -18.57 -10.45
CA LYS A 129 -9.78 -17.37 -10.79
C LYS A 129 -10.47 -16.61 -11.92
N VAL A 130 -10.89 -17.31 -12.98
CA VAL A 130 -11.62 -16.70 -14.11
C VAL A 130 -12.94 -16.07 -13.66
N ILE A 131 -13.77 -16.80 -12.92
CA ILE A 131 -15.08 -16.28 -12.45
C ILE A 131 -14.90 -15.07 -11.54
N ALA A 132 -13.95 -15.13 -10.59
CA ALA A 132 -13.65 -14.00 -9.71
C ALA A 132 -13.17 -12.78 -10.49
N THR A 133 -12.27 -12.96 -11.47
CA THR A 133 -11.81 -11.85 -12.30
C THR A 133 -12.94 -11.22 -13.11
N LEU A 134 -13.78 -12.04 -13.75
CA LEU A 134 -14.95 -11.55 -14.50
C LEU A 134 -15.92 -10.79 -13.58
N LEU A 135 -16.20 -11.33 -12.40
CA LEU A 135 -17.09 -10.69 -11.43
C LEU A 135 -16.53 -9.34 -10.95
N GLY A 136 -15.24 -9.27 -10.66
CA GLY A 136 -14.60 -8.02 -10.29
C GLY A 136 -14.58 -6.98 -11.41
N LEU A 137 -14.39 -7.40 -12.66
CA LEU A 137 -14.51 -6.52 -13.83
C LEU A 137 -15.93 -5.96 -13.96
N VAL A 138 -16.96 -6.78 -13.70
CA VAL A 138 -18.35 -6.31 -13.64
C VAL A 138 -18.53 -5.28 -12.52
N GLY A 139 -17.97 -5.53 -11.33
CA GLY A 139 -18.02 -4.57 -10.22
C GLY A 139 -17.39 -3.22 -10.58
N VAL A 140 -16.20 -3.23 -11.19
CA VAL A 140 -15.55 -2.00 -11.68
C VAL A 140 -16.39 -1.32 -12.77
N TRP A 141 -16.95 -2.08 -13.71
CA TRP A 141 -17.82 -1.51 -14.73
C TRP A 141 -19.05 -0.81 -14.12
N VAL A 142 -19.71 -1.43 -13.15
CA VAL A 142 -20.85 -0.84 -12.42
C VAL A 142 -20.45 0.49 -11.75
N MET A 143 -19.27 0.58 -11.15
CA MET A 143 -18.77 1.85 -10.58
C MET A 143 -18.54 2.92 -11.65
N CYS A 144 -18.09 2.53 -12.84
CA CYS A 144 -17.79 3.45 -13.94
C CYS A 144 -19.04 4.03 -14.62
N VAL A 145 -20.13 3.26 -14.72
CA VAL A 145 -21.34 3.64 -15.47
C VAL A 145 -21.82 5.07 -15.18
N PRO A 146 -21.95 5.53 -13.92
CA PRO A 146 -22.44 6.88 -13.63
C PRO A 146 -21.50 8.00 -14.09
N LYS A 147 -20.22 7.70 -14.34
CA LYS A 147 -19.21 8.69 -14.72
C LYS A 147 -18.94 8.71 -16.23
N MET A 148 -19.56 7.83 -17.01
CA MET A 148 -19.34 7.77 -18.45
C MET A 148 -20.17 8.83 -19.17
N ASP A 149 -19.54 9.95 -19.51
CA ASP A 149 -20.10 10.93 -20.45
C ASP A 149 -19.83 10.46 -21.90
N GLY A 150 -20.63 9.50 -22.37
CA GLY A 150 -20.47 8.88 -23.69
C GLY A 150 -19.52 7.67 -23.70
N PHE A 151 -18.66 7.56 -24.72
CA PHE A 151 -17.73 6.43 -24.88
C PHE A 151 -16.37 6.60 -24.17
N GLY A 152 -16.16 7.71 -23.45
CA GLY A 152 -14.90 7.99 -22.76
C GLY A 152 -14.86 7.46 -21.33
N VAL A 153 -13.75 6.87 -20.92
CA VAL A 153 -13.46 6.59 -19.50
C VAL A 153 -12.89 7.87 -18.87
N PRO A 154 -13.44 8.37 -17.75
CA PRO A 154 -12.89 9.53 -17.05
C PRO A 154 -11.43 9.34 -16.68
N LEU A 155 -10.62 10.39 -16.83
CA LEU A 155 -9.17 10.34 -16.58
C LEU A 155 -8.84 9.88 -15.15
N GLY A 156 -9.62 10.30 -14.15
CA GLY A 156 -9.45 9.84 -12.77
C GLY A 156 -9.67 8.33 -12.59
N VAL A 157 -10.67 7.77 -13.27
CA VAL A 157 -10.96 6.33 -13.24
C VAL A 157 -9.84 5.54 -13.93
N ALA A 158 -9.43 5.99 -15.13
CA ALA A 158 -8.32 5.38 -15.84
C ALA A 158 -7.03 5.39 -15.01
N ALA A 159 -6.73 6.52 -14.35
CA ALA A 159 -5.60 6.63 -13.45
C ALA A 159 -5.72 5.66 -12.25
N ALA A 160 -6.87 5.58 -11.56
CA ALA A 160 -7.05 4.64 -10.45
C ALA A 160 -6.80 3.18 -10.89
N LEU A 161 -7.28 2.78 -12.07
CA LEU A 161 -7.10 1.42 -12.59
C LEU A 161 -5.65 1.14 -13.02
N ILE A 162 -4.97 2.10 -13.65
CA ILE A 162 -3.53 1.98 -13.95
C ILE A 162 -2.73 1.91 -12.64
N GLY A 163 -3.11 2.72 -11.65
CA GLY A 163 -2.53 2.71 -10.31
C GLY A 163 -2.66 1.36 -9.62
N ALA A 164 -3.86 0.77 -9.66
CA ALA A 164 -4.13 -0.58 -9.14
C ALA A 164 -3.30 -1.65 -9.86
N PHE A 165 -3.17 -1.55 -11.20
CA PHE A 165 -2.34 -2.47 -11.98
C PHE A 165 -0.86 -2.37 -11.58
N CYS A 166 -0.31 -1.15 -11.50
CA CYS A 166 1.06 -0.91 -11.05
C CYS A 166 1.28 -1.42 -9.61
N PHE A 167 0.30 -1.21 -8.72
CA PHE A 167 0.37 -1.71 -7.34
C PHE A 167 0.37 -3.24 -7.27
N SER A 168 -0.44 -3.87 -8.09
CA SER A 168 -0.53 -5.34 -8.19
C SER A 168 0.77 -5.93 -8.72
N ALA A 169 1.35 -5.30 -9.75
CA ALA A 169 2.63 -5.69 -10.31
C ALA A 169 3.77 -5.53 -9.29
N GLN A 170 3.88 -4.38 -8.59
CA GLN A 170 4.91 -4.22 -7.55
C GLN A 170 4.75 -5.25 -6.43
N THR A 171 3.51 -5.58 -6.05
CA THR A 171 3.22 -6.55 -4.97
C THR A 171 3.75 -7.93 -5.35
N LEU A 172 3.56 -8.33 -6.61
CA LEU A 172 4.09 -9.58 -7.14
C LEU A 172 5.62 -9.58 -7.20
N TYR A 173 6.23 -8.49 -7.67
CA TYR A 173 7.69 -8.33 -7.64
C TYR A 173 8.25 -8.40 -6.21
N ALA A 174 7.58 -7.74 -5.26
CA ALA A 174 7.96 -7.73 -3.86
C ALA A 174 7.98 -9.15 -3.28
N LYS A 175 6.95 -9.96 -3.58
CA LYS A 175 6.85 -11.37 -3.14
C LYS A 175 8.02 -12.23 -3.61
N VAL A 176 8.57 -11.96 -4.79
CA VAL A 176 9.76 -12.67 -5.30
C VAL A 176 11.02 -12.15 -4.61
N LEU A 177 11.12 -10.84 -4.40
CA LEU A 177 12.31 -10.17 -3.91
C LEU A 177 12.56 -10.38 -2.40
N THR A 178 11.50 -10.57 -1.60
CA THR A 178 11.60 -10.92 -0.17
C THR A 178 12.36 -12.23 0.10
N ARG A 179 12.49 -13.12 -0.90
CA ARG A 179 13.25 -14.37 -0.76
C ARG A 179 14.76 -14.15 -0.65
N THR A 180 15.26 -13.01 -1.14
CA THR A 180 16.70 -12.72 -1.23
C THR A 180 17.10 -11.43 -0.53
N GLU A 181 16.16 -10.53 -0.26
CA GLU A 181 16.41 -9.21 0.30
C GLU A 181 15.89 -9.10 1.73
N THR A 182 16.57 -8.29 2.54
CA THR A 182 16.16 -8.00 3.92
C THR A 182 14.92 -7.10 3.95
N ASN A 183 14.19 -7.09 5.07
CA ASN A 183 13.05 -6.19 5.27
C ASN A 183 13.45 -4.70 5.12
N PHE A 184 14.62 -4.30 5.63
CA PHE A 184 15.10 -2.93 5.52
C PHE A 184 15.48 -2.57 4.08
N SER A 185 16.15 -3.44 3.34
CA SER A 185 16.42 -3.25 1.90
C SER A 185 15.11 -3.08 1.12
N MET A 186 14.10 -3.90 1.44
CA MET A 186 12.78 -3.86 0.82
C MET A 186 12.01 -2.56 1.09
N LEU A 187 12.33 -1.82 2.15
CA LEU A 187 11.71 -0.53 2.46
C LEU A 187 12.54 0.66 1.97
N PHE A 188 13.87 0.57 2.03
CA PHE A 188 14.80 1.66 1.72
C PHE A 188 14.92 1.93 0.22
N TRP A 189 15.20 0.90 -0.59
CA TRP A 189 15.52 1.10 -2.00
C TRP A 189 14.42 1.76 -2.83
N PRO A 190 13.13 1.45 -2.64
CA PRO A 190 12.09 2.14 -3.39
C PRO A 190 12.03 3.66 -3.07
N GLN A 191 12.47 4.10 -1.89
CA GLN A 191 12.58 5.52 -1.54
C GLN A 191 13.70 6.21 -2.32
N ILE A 192 14.83 5.50 -2.52
CA ILE A 192 15.93 6.00 -3.36
C ILE A 192 15.47 6.14 -4.82
N VAL A 193 14.74 5.14 -5.33
CA VAL A 193 14.15 5.20 -6.67
C VAL A 193 13.21 6.41 -6.79
N ALA A 194 12.42 6.67 -5.76
CA ALA A 194 11.54 7.83 -5.74
C ALA A 194 12.28 9.16 -5.80
N ILE A 195 13.38 9.31 -5.05
CA ILE A 195 14.22 10.51 -5.12
C ILE A 195 14.79 10.67 -6.54
N VAL A 196 15.37 9.61 -7.10
CA VAL A 196 16.01 9.66 -8.43
C VAL A 196 15.01 10.02 -9.53
N ILE A 197 13.76 9.57 -9.42
CA ILE A 197 12.73 9.85 -10.43
C ILE A 197 12.06 11.20 -10.19
N TRP A 198 11.55 11.44 -8.99
CA TRP A 198 10.62 12.54 -8.75
C TRP A 198 11.28 13.84 -8.35
N VAL A 199 12.47 13.83 -7.73
CA VAL A 199 13.16 15.09 -7.38
C VAL A 199 13.55 15.87 -8.64
N PRO A 200 14.19 15.28 -9.67
CA PRO A 200 14.49 16.02 -10.89
C PRO A 200 13.24 16.57 -11.59
N VAL A 201 12.17 15.77 -11.66
CA VAL A 201 10.89 16.20 -12.25
C VAL A 201 10.28 17.36 -11.47
N ALA A 202 10.31 17.27 -10.14
CA ALA A 202 9.80 18.32 -9.25
C ALA A 202 10.63 19.60 -9.36
N VAL A 203 11.97 19.53 -9.50
CA VAL A 203 12.81 20.72 -9.69
C VAL A 203 12.46 21.45 -10.98
N ILE A 204 12.15 20.72 -12.06
CA ILE A 204 11.75 21.32 -13.35
C ILE A 204 10.35 21.95 -13.26
N MET A 205 9.43 21.30 -12.56
CA MET A 205 8.02 21.72 -12.45
C MET A 205 7.71 22.40 -11.11
N TRP A 206 8.72 22.94 -10.42
CA TRP A 206 8.59 23.37 -9.04
C TRP A 206 7.65 24.56 -8.92
N GLN A 207 6.60 24.39 -8.11
CA GLN A 207 5.73 25.48 -7.67
C GLN A 207 6.08 25.85 -6.23
N PRO A 208 6.04 27.15 -5.85
CA PRO A 208 6.19 27.54 -4.46
C PRO A 208 5.17 26.83 -3.58
N ALA A 209 5.64 25.98 -2.66
CA ALA A 209 4.81 25.23 -1.75
C ALA A 209 4.73 25.95 -0.39
N ALA A 210 3.52 26.10 0.15
CA ALA A 210 3.31 26.67 1.46
C ALA A 210 3.86 25.74 2.55
N PHE A 211 4.04 26.26 3.77
CA PHE A 211 4.47 25.44 4.90
C PHE A 211 3.47 24.31 5.20
N SER A 212 2.17 24.56 4.98
CA SER A 212 1.11 23.55 5.05
C SER A 212 1.36 22.36 4.12
N ASP A 213 1.84 22.59 2.90
CA ASP A 213 2.04 21.55 1.89
C ASP A 213 3.17 20.60 2.28
N TRP A 214 4.23 21.16 2.87
CA TRP A 214 5.31 20.41 3.48
C TRP A 214 4.81 19.59 4.67
N LEU A 215 3.98 20.17 5.54
CA LEU A 215 3.42 19.48 6.69
C LEU A 215 2.52 18.32 6.28
N TYR A 216 1.62 18.52 5.32
CA TYR A 216 0.77 17.46 4.79
C TYR A 216 1.59 16.40 4.05
N SER A 217 2.60 16.76 3.26
CA SER A 217 3.48 15.79 2.59
C SER A 217 4.28 14.95 3.59
N ALA A 218 4.77 15.58 4.66
CA ALA A 218 5.43 14.89 5.77
C ALA A 218 4.45 13.98 6.52
N GLY A 219 3.22 14.46 6.78
CA GLY A 219 2.13 13.67 7.36
C GLY A 219 1.80 12.44 6.52
N ALA A 220 1.69 12.59 5.20
CA ALA A 220 1.47 11.48 4.26
C ALA A 220 2.59 10.44 4.35
N GLY A 221 3.85 10.87 4.45
CA GLY A 221 5.01 9.98 4.64
C GLY A 221 4.95 9.24 5.99
N PHE A 222 4.65 9.96 7.07
CA PHE A 222 4.52 9.40 8.41
C PHE A 222 3.40 8.36 8.50
N PHE A 223 2.19 8.71 8.07
CA PHE A 223 1.04 7.80 8.07
C PHE A 223 1.26 6.61 7.14
N ALA A 224 1.99 6.76 6.04
CA ALA A 224 2.34 5.63 5.19
C ALA A 224 3.29 4.66 5.89
N MET A 225 4.29 5.16 6.62
CA MET A 225 5.18 4.32 7.40
C MET A 225 4.43 3.62 8.55
N LEU A 226 3.53 4.34 9.21
CA LEU A 226 2.64 3.79 10.25
C LEU A 226 1.73 2.68 9.68
N THR A 227 1.13 2.92 8.52
CA THR A 227 0.32 1.93 7.78
C THR A 227 1.12 0.66 7.51
N ASN A 228 2.31 0.79 6.93
CA ASN A 228 3.18 -0.36 6.63
C ASN A 228 3.56 -1.14 7.89
N TYR A 229 3.87 -0.44 8.98
CA TYR A 229 4.17 -1.07 10.28
C TYR A 229 2.96 -1.85 10.83
N MET A 230 1.76 -1.26 10.80
CA MET A 230 0.54 -1.89 11.27
C MET A 230 0.13 -3.09 10.41
N VAL A 231 0.23 -3.00 9.09
CA VAL A 231 0.04 -4.14 8.17
C VAL A 231 1.01 -5.27 8.52
N LEU A 232 2.29 -4.96 8.71
CA LEU A 232 3.30 -5.95 9.07
C LEU A 232 3.02 -6.62 10.43
N ARG A 233 2.48 -5.88 11.40
CA ARG A 233 2.02 -6.44 12.67
C ARG A 233 0.80 -7.34 12.49
N ALA A 234 -0.16 -6.95 11.65
CA ALA A 234 -1.38 -7.72 11.38
C ALA A 234 -1.06 -9.11 10.80
N VAL A 235 -0.24 -9.15 9.74
CA VAL A 235 0.14 -10.40 9.04
C VAL A 235 1.00 -11.32 9.91
N ARG A 236 1.64 -10.81 10.97
CA ARG A 236 2.45 -11.61 11.89
C ARG A 236 1.63 -12.33 12.95
N VAL A 237 0.45 -11.83 13.30
CA VAL A 237 -0.33 -12.34 14.44
C VAL A 237 -1.63 -13.04 14.02
N ALA A 238 -1.99 -12.97 12.73
CA ALA A 238 -3.21 -13.57 12.18
C ALA A 238 -2.99 -14.07 10.76
N ASP A 239 -3.78 -15.06 10.35
CA ASP A 239 -3.76 -15.60 9.00
C ASP A 239 -4.25 -14.59 7.97
N ALA A 240 -3.69 -14.65 6.76
CA ALA A 240 -4.05 -13.76 5.65
C ALA A 240 -5.55 -13.76 5.33
N SER A 241 -6.21 -14.93 5.43
CA SER A 241 -7.66 -15.06 5.20
C SER A 241 -8.51 -14.36 6.26
N VAL A 242 -8.01 -14.22 7.48
CA VAL A 242 -8.73 -13.57 8.60
C VAL A 242 -8.62 -12.05 8.50
N ILE A 243 -7.45 -11.55 8.09
CA ILE A 243 -7.21 -10.10 7.97
C ILE A 243 -7.63 -9.52 6.62
N SER A 244 -7.79 -10.34 5.57
CA SER A 244 -8.21 -9.90 4.24
C SER A 244 -9.50 -9.06 4.25
N PRO A 245 -10.59 -9.46 4.94
CA PRO A 245 -11.80 -8.64 5.06
C PRO A 245 -11.56 -7.27 5.71
N ALA A 246 -10.61 -7.18 6.63
CA ALA A 246 -10.29 -5.95 7.34
C ALA A 246 -9.58 -4.92 6.45
N ALA A 247 -9.00 -5.32 5.31
CA ALA A 247 -8.45 -4.37 4.34
C ALA A 247 -9.56 -3.51 3.69
N TYR A 248 -10.77 -4.06 3.53
CA TYR A 248 -11.89 -3.33 2.93
C TYR A 248 -12.51 -2.27 3.84
N THR A 249 -12.11 -2.22 5.12
CA THR A 249 -12.52 -1.13 6.01
C THR A 249 -11.94 0.22 5.58
N ALA A 250 -10.99 0.24 4.64
CA ALA A 250 -10.56 1.47 3.99
C ALA A 250 -11.74 2.25 3.39
N LEU A 251 -12.77 1.59 2.85
CA LEU A 251 -13.92 2.27 2.24
C LEU A 251 -14.75 3.10 3.24
N PRO A 252 -15.26 2.55 4.36
CA PRO A 252 -16.00 3.36 5.34
C PRO A 252 -15.15 4.48 5.95
N PHE A 253 -13.85 4.26 6.20
CA PHE A 253 -12.96 5.35 6.62
C PHE A 253 -12.83 6.42 5.54
N SER A 254 -12.73 6.02 4.26
CA SER A 254 -12.66 6.97 3.14
C SER A 254 -13.92 7.83 3.05
N VAL A 255 -15.10 7.23 3.18
CA VAL A 255 -16.38 7.97 3.21
C VAL A 255 -16.42 8.96 4.38
N ALA A 256 -15.98 8.53 5.56
CA ALA A 256 -15.92 9.40 6.73
C ALA A 256 -14.96 10.58 6.52
N MET A 257 -13.80 10.34 5.91
CA MET A 257 -12.84 11.41 5.62
C MET A 257 -13.30 12.35 4.49
N ASP A 258 -13.96 11.84 3.46
CA ASP A 258 -14.58 12.66 2.41
C ASP A 258 -15.63 13.62 3.00
N LEU A 259 -16.41 13.15 3.97
CA LEU A 259 -17.37 13.98 4.71
C LEU A 259 -16.70 15.00 5.64
N ILE A 260 -15.68 14.59 6.40
CA ILE A 260 -15.06 15.46 7.42
C ILE A 260 -14.19 16.55 6.80
N PHE A 261 -13.46 16.25 5.73
CA PHE A 261 -12.46 17.15 5.16
C PHE A 261 -12.88 17.84 3.86
N PHE A 262 -13.82 17.25 3.10
CA PHE A 262 -14.13 17.70 1.75
C PHE A 262 -15.61 17.99 1.50
N ASP A 263 -16.49 17.76 2.49
CA ASP A 263 -17.95 17.87 2.33
C ASP A 263 -18.48 17.12 1.09
N MET A 264 -17.83 15.99 0.73
CA MET A 264 -18.16 15.18 -0.44
C MET A 264 -18.82 13.87 -0.03
N LEU A 265 -19.89 13.50 -0.74
CA LEU A 265 -20.50 12.17 -0.64
C LEU A 265 -20.25 11.39 -1.94
N PRO A 266 -19.76 10.15 -1.86
CA PRO A 266 -19.60 9.33 -3.06
C PRO A 266 -20.96 8.90 -3.62
N VAL A 267 -21.00 8.68 -4.92
CA VAL A 267 -22.21 8.23 -5.61
C VAL A 267 -22.63 6.85 -5.09
N PRO A 268 -23.91 6.62 -4.70
CA PRO A 268 -24.34 5.36 -4.08
C PRO A 268 -24.05 4.09 -4.89
N VAL A 269 -24.03 4.20 -6.23
CA VAL A 269 -23.74 3.09 -7.16
C VAL A 269 -22.36 2.47 -6.91
N ILE A 270 -21.43 3.26 -6.37
CA ILE A 270 -20.04 2.82 -6.15
C ILE A 270 -19.97 1.79 -5.03
N PHE A 271 -20.88 1.84 -4.05
CA PHE A 271 -20.99 0.80 -3.02
C PHE A 271 -21.47 -0.53 -3.59
N VAL A 272 -22.36 -0.52 -4.59
CA VAL A 272 -22.83 -1.74 -5.26
C VAL A 272 -21.69 -2.39 -6.02
N GLY A 273 -20.96 -1.60 -6.82
CA GLY A 273 -19.77 -2.09 -7.52
C GLY A 273 -18.70 -2.60 -6.55
N ALA A 274 -18.46 -1.89 -5.44
CA ALA A 274 -17.44 -2.26 -4.45
C ALA A 274 -17.80 -3.58 -3.79
N ALA A 275 -19.07 -3.76 -3.41
CA ALA A 275 -19.55 -5.01 -2.87
C ALA A 275 -19.30 -6.18 -3.86
N ILE A 276 -19.59 -6.00 -5.15
CA ILE A 276 -19.33 -7.01 -6.17
C ILE A 276 -17.84 -7.38 -6.24
N VAL A 277 -16.93 -6.39 -6.24
CA VAL A 277 -15.48 -6.64 -6.25
C VAL A 277 -15.04 -7.37 -4.98
N VAL A 278 -15.51 -6.95 -3.80
CA VAL A 278 -15.18 -7.59 -2.52
C VAL A 278 -15.67 -9.04 -2.49
N LEU A 279 -16.88 -9.32 -2.97
CA LEU A 279 -17.39 -10.69 -3.09
C LEU A 279 -16.52 -11.53 -4.06
N ALA A 280 -16.06 -10.93 -5.15
CA ALA A 280 -15.19 -11.59 -6.11
C ALA A 280 -13.83 -11.96 -5.50
N VAL A 281 -13.25 -11.10 -4.67
CA VAL A 281 -12.00 -11.42 -3.96
C VAL A 281 -12.25 -12.48 -2.88
N ALA A 282 -13.36 -12.37 -2.13
CA ALA A 282 -13.73 -13.37 -1.13
C ALA A 282 -13.87 -14.79 -1.73
N LEU A 283 -14.35 -14.89 -2.98
CA LEU A 283 -14.41 -16.16 -3.72
C LEU A 283 -13.03 -16.82 -3.92
N LEU A 284 -11.97 -16.02 -4.03
CA LEU A 284 -10.59 -16.52 -4.13
C LEU A 284 -10.07 -17.01 -2.76
N ASP A 285 -10.37 -16.27 -1.70
CA ASP A 285 -9.88 -16.53 -0.35
C ASP A 285 -10.53 -17.76 0.30
N TYR A 286 -11.79 -18.07 -0.05
CA TYR A 286 -12.62 -19.10 0.61
C TYR A 286 -12.03 -20.53 0.62
N ARG A 287 -11.07 -20.85 -0.28
CA ARG A 287 -10.45 -22.20 -0.34
C ARG A 287 -8.96 -22.22 -0.72
N GLY A 288 -8.36 -21.05 -0.95
CA GLY A 288 -7.02 -20.92 -1.53
C GLY A 288 -6.02 -20.15 -0.66
N GLY A 289 -6.34 -19.93 0.62
CA GLY A 289 -5.52 -19.13 1.54
C GLY A 289 -4.04 -19.45 1.39
N ALA A 290 -3.28 -18.50 0.85
CA ALA A 290 -1.84 -18.60 0.80
C ALA A 290 -1.37 -18.84 2.23
N LYS A 291 -0.68 -19.96 2.46
CA LYS A 291 -0.07 -20.26 3.76
C LYS A 291 0.73 -19.02 4.20
N PRO A 292 0.62 -18.60 5.46
CA PRO A 292 1.31 -17.42 5.95
C PRO A 292 2.78 -17.50 5.53
N VAL A 293 3.30 -16.42 4.94
CA VAL A 293 4.73 -16.32 4.66
C VAL A 293 5.42 -16.46 6.01
N SER A 294 6.15 -17.56 6.20
CA SER A 294 6.96 -17.77 7.38
C SER A 294 8.03 -16.67 7.42
N VAL A 295 7.72 -15.58 8.09
CA VAL A 295 8.71 -14.59 8.48
C VAL A 295 9.60 -15.31 9.47
N VAL A 296 10.79 -15.73 9.02
CA VAL A 296 11.86 -16.21 9.91
C VAL A 296 11.96 -15.17 11.02
N PRO A 297 11.80 -15.56 12.31
CA PRO A 297 11.93 -14.62 13.40
C PRO A 297 13.28 -13.92 13.23
N ALA A 298 13.29 -12.59 13.33
CA ALA A 298 14.54 -11.92 13.63
C ALA A 298 15.02 -12.57 14.92
N GLU A 299 16.15 -13.29 14.87
CA GLU A 299 16.81 -13.75 16.08
C GLU A 299 16.92 -12.54 16.99
N ASP A 300 16.33 -12.65 18.18
CA ASP A 300 16.53 -11.67 19.23
C ASP A 300 18.04 -11.63 19.49
N ASP A 301 18.68 -10.55 19.02
CA ASP A 301 20.09 -10.23 19.17
C ASP A 301 20.45 -9.90 20.65
N GLU A 302 19.67 -10.43 21.60
CA GLU A 302 19.88 -10.31 23.05
C GLU A 302 20.67 -11.50 23.63
N SER A 303 20.97 -12.55 22.85
CA SER A 303 21.66 -13.75 23.38
C SER A 303 23.18 -13.79 23.15
N ASP A 304 23.75 -12.97 22.26
CA ASP A 304 25.20 -13.05 21.95
C ASP A 304 26.09 -12.21 22.91
N GLY A 305 25.48 -11.31 23.70
CA GLY A 305 26.17 -10.55 24.75
C GLY A 305 26.51 -11.37 25.99
N ASN A 306 25.66 -12.34 26.35
CA ASN A 306 25.84 -13.10 27.60
C ASN A 306 26.73 -14.35 27.42
N ARG A 307 26.91 -14.82 26.18
CA ARG A 307 27.77 -15.98 25.87
C ARG A 307 29.25 -15.62 25.86
N LYS A 308 29.61 -14.38 25.48
CA LYS A 308 31.00 -13.90 25.48
C LYS A 308 31.51 -13.48 26.86
N ALA A 309 30.62 -13.19 27.81
CA ALA A 309 31.00 -12.90 29.20
C ALA A 309 31.28 -14.17 30.03
N ALA A 310 30.67 -15.31 29.67
CA ALA A 310 30.84 -16.57 30.41
C ALA A 310 32.10 -17.37 30.01
N THR A 311 32.68 -17.12 28.84
CA THR A 311 33.91 -17.80 28.36
C THR A 311 35.20 -17.03 28.64
N ALA A 312 35.14 -15.89 29.34
CA ALA A 312 36.32 -15.10 29.73
C ALA A 312 36.74 -15.33 31.20
N LYS A 313 36.14 -16.31 31.88
CA LYS A 313 36.53 -16.76 33.23
C LYS A 313 36.65 -18.29 33.27
N VAL A 314 37.61 -18.85 32.54
CA VAL A 314 38.29 -20.12 32.87
C VAL A 314 39.73 -19.99 32.38
#